data_AF-A0A1D2IFR2-F1
#
_entry.id   AF-A0A1D2IFR2-F1
#
_cell.length_a   1.000
_cell.length_b   1.000
_cell.length_c   1.000
_cell.angle_alpha   90.00
_cell.angle_beta   90.00
_cell.angle_gamma   90.00
#
_symmetry.space_group_name_H-M   'P 1'
#
loop_
_entity.id
_entity.type
_entity.pdbx_description
1 polymer ?
#
loop_
_entity_poly.entity_id
_entity_poly.type
_entity_poly.pdbx_seq_one_letter_code
_entity_poly.pdbx_strand_id
1 'polypeptide(L)' 'MSGRFPEVDWFCDRCHEHLNNQSGFDDNKYTWKCTDCGHKNSISKDNIYESHEKFLGSE' A
#
# COMPACT_ATOMS: atom_id res chain seq x y z
N MET A 1 -10.96 -5.12 -12.55
CA MET A 1 -10.48 -3.72 -12.43
C MET A 1 -8.97 -3.81 -12.37
N SER A 2 -8.29 -3.31 -13.40
CA SER A 2 -6.83 -3.33 -13.46
C SER A 2 -6.31 -2.12 -12.69
N GLY A 3 -6.00 -2.33 -11.41
CA GLY A 3 -5.28 -1.33 -10.63
C GLY A 3 -3.92 -1.01 -11.25
N ARG A 4 -3.33 0.13 -10.86
CA ARG A 4 -1.96 0.49 -11.24
C ARG A 4 -0.93 -0.57 -10.82
N PHE A 5 -1.21 -1.29 -9.75
CA PHE A 5 -0.40 -2.35 -9.14
C PHE A 5 -1.28 -3.56 -8.79
N PRO A 6 -1.70 -4.35 -9.79
CA PRO A 6 -2.71 -5.40 -9.61
C PRO A 6 -2.26 -6.58 -8.73
N GLU A 7 -0.95 -6.72 -8.48
CA GLU A 7 -0.36 -7.80 -7.68
C GLU A 7 0.29 -7.27 -6.38
N VAL A 8 -0.09 -6.07 -5.94
CA VAL A 8 0.49 -5.43 -4.76
C VAL A 8 -0.55 -5.21 -3.69
N ASP A 9 -0.27 -5.75 -2.51
CA ASP A 9 -1.05 -5.56 -1.30
C ASP A 9 -0.55 -4.32 -0.54
N TRP A 10 -1.43 -3.35 -0.36
CA TRP A 10 -1.17 -2.13 0.37
C TRP A 10 -1.71 -2.22 1.79
N PHE A 11 -0.85 -1.91 2.75
CA PHE A 11 -1.18 -1.86 4.16
C PHE A 11 -1.01 -0.46 4.70
N CYS A 12 -1.75 -0.12 5.75
CA CYS A 12 -1.59 1.17 6.38
C CYS A 12 -0.28 1.21 7.20
N ASP A 13 0.56 2.21 6.98
CA ASP A 13 1.85 2.41 7.69
C ASP A 13 1.68 2.63 9.20
N ARG A 14 0.45 2.93 9.66
CA ARG A 14 0.15 3.22 11.07
C ARG A 14 -0.60 2.12 11.80
N CYS A 15 -1.67 1.60 11.21
CA CYS A 15 -2.51 0.58 11.83
C CYS A 15 -2.36 -0.80 11.20
N HIS A 16 -1.58 -0.94 10.13
CA HIS A 16 -1.41 -2.16 9.35
C HIS A 16 -2.71 -2.74 8.76
N GLU A 17 -3.78 -1.93 8.70
CA GLU A 17 -5.03 -2.33 8.06
C GLU A 17 -4.86 -2.50 6.55
N HIS A 18 -5.58 -3.46 5.96
CA HIS A 18 -5.45 -3.78 4.55
C HIS A 18 -6.19 -2.75 3.70
N LEU A 19 -5.44 -1.88 3.02
CA LEU A 19 -6.01 -0.77 2.25
C LEU A 19 -6.76 -1.28 1.02
N ASN A 20 -6.29 -2.36 0.39
CA ASN A 20 -6.93 -2.99 -0.78
C ASN A 20 -8.38 -3.44 -0.48
N ASN A 21 -8.68 -3.75 0.78
CA ASN A 21 -10.02 -4.15 1.22
C ASN A 21 -10.93 -2.94 1.53
N GLN A 22 -10.40 -1.71 1.56
CA GLN A 22 -11.18 -0.52 1.88
C GLN A 22 -12.05 -0.10 0.69
N SER A 23 -13.31 0.26 0.97
CA SER A 23 -14.27 0.65 -0.07
C SER A 23 -13.80 1.89 -0.83
N GLY A 24 -13.67 1.76 -2.15
CA GLY A 24 -13.24 2.84 -3.03
C GLY A 24 -11.72 3.05 -3.07
N PHE A 25 -10.94 2.12 -2.48
CA PHE A 25 -9.49 2.09 -2.65
C PHE A 25 -9.14 2.08 -4.13
N ASP A 26 -8.18 2.94 -4.49
CA ASP A 26 -7.75 3.13 -5.87
C ASP A 26 -6.25 3.38 -5.86
N ASP A 27 -5.50 2.38 -6.29
CA ASP A 27 -4.05 2.39 -6.41
C ASP A 27 -3.54 3.25 -7.59
N ASN A 28 -4.44 3.74 -8.46
CA ASN A 28 -4.12 4.80 -9.41
C ASN A 28 -3.89 6.14 -8.71
N LYS A 29 -4.39 6.31 -7.47
CA LYS A 29 -4.11 7.48 -6.66
C LYS A 29 -2.74 7.32 -6.01
N TYR A 30 -1.94 8.38 -6.05
CA TYR A 30 -0.60 8.40 -5.42
C TYR A 30 -0.63 8.27 -3.90
N THR A 31 -1.78 8.51 -3.26
CA THR A 31 -1.92 8.44 -1.81
C THR A 31 -3.31 7.99 -1.44
N TRP A 32 -3.43 7.21 -0.37
CA TRP A 32 -4.71 6.77 0.17
C TRP A 32 -4.82 7.07 1.66
N LYS A 33 -5.91 7.71 2.05
CA LYS A 33 -6.22 7.94 3.45
C LYS A 33 -6.93 6.72 4.00
N CYS A 34 -6.30 6.03 4.94
CA CYS A 34 -6.88 4.91 5.66
C CYS A 34 -8.24 5.30 6.26
N THR A 35 -9.27 4.53 5.96
CA THR A 35 -10.63 4.77 6.46
C THR A 35 -10.78 4.45 7.93
N ASP A 36 -9.93 3.58 8.48
CA ASP A 36 -9.96 3.14 9.86
C ASP A 36 -9.26 4.14 10.80
N CYS A 37 -7.96 4.42 10.56
CA CYS A 37 -7.17 5.28 11.45
C CYS A 37 -6.99 6.74 10.95
N GLY A 38 -7.40 7.04 9.71
CA GLY A 38 -7.27 8.36 9.10
C GLY A 38 -5.86 8.72 8.61
N HIS A 39 -4.88 7.82 8.71
CA HIS A 39 -3.51 8.06 8.25
C HIS A 39 -3.41 8.11 6.73
N LYS A 40 -2.55 8.97 6.19
CA LYS A 40 -2.35 9.12 4.75
C LYS A 40 -1.15 8.29 4.31
N ASN A 41 -1.42 7.20 3.59
CA ASN A 41 -0.42 6.28 3.07
C ASN A 41 -0.03 6.69 1.64
N SER A 42 1.21 6.45 1.27
CA SER A 42 1.75 6.75 -0.06
C SER A 42 1.74 5.51 -0.94
N ILE A 43 1.07 5.58 -2.09
CA ILE A 43 0.95 4.51 -3.07
C ILE A 43 1.85 4.85 -4.27
N SER A 44 3.10 4.40 -4.21
CA SER A 44 4.11 4.62 -5.24
C SER A 44 4.94 3.37 -5.46
N LYS A 45 5.49 3.20 -6.67
CA LYS A 45 6.43 2.10 -6.97
C LYS A 45 7.61 2.06 -6.02
N ASP A 46 8.03 3.22 -5.53
CA ASP A 46 9.13 3.36 -4.57
C ASP A 46 8.83 2.70 -3.21
N ASN A 47 7.54 2.52 -2.89
CA ASN A 47 7.07 1.83 -1.69
C ASN A 47 6.71 0.36 -1.95
N ILE A 48 6.94 -0.16 -3.16
CA ILE A 48 6.68 -1.55 -3.53
C ILE A 48 8.00 -2.32 -3.39
N TYR A 49 8.04 -3.22 -2.43
CA TYR A 49 9.20 -4.07 -2.20
C TYR A 49 8.96 -5.45 -2.83
N GLU A 50 9.91 -5.93 -3.63
CA GLU A 50 9.82 -7.24 -4.30
C GLU A 50 9.81 -8.42 -3.32
N SER A 51 10.35 -8.25 -2.11
CA SER A 51 10.30 -9.23 -1.02
C SER A 51 10.61 -8.58 0.33
N HIS A 52 10.11 -9.19 1.41
CA HIS A 52 10.45 -8.80 2.81
C HIS A 52 11.97 -8.84 3.07
N GLU A 53 12.70 -9.69 2.34
CA GLU A 53 14.15 -9.83 2.46
C GLU A 53 14.93 -8.67 1.83
N LYS A 54 14.45 -8.06 0.74
CA LYS A 54 15.02 -6.82 0.20
C LYS A 54 14.77 -5.62 1.11
N PHE A 55 13.65 -5.61 1.85
CA PHE A 55 13.35 -4.55 2.83
C PHE A 55 14.27 -4.59 4.05
N LEU A 56 14.68 -5.78 4.50
CA LEU A 56 15.55 -5.96 5.67
C LEU A 56 17.05 -5.84 5.37
N GLY A 57 17.45 -5.67 4.11
CA GLY A 57 18.85 -5.52 3.72
C GLY A 57 19.66 -6.76 4.07
N SER A 58 19.56 -7.81 3.27
CA SER A 58 20.58 -8.86 3.26
C SER A 58 21.86 -8.27 2.62
N GLU A 59 22.93 -8.20 3.42
CA GLU A 59 24.31 -7.85 3.06
C GLU A 59 24.86 -8.65 1.86
#